data_AF-A0A1K2F9Y2-F1
#
_entry.id   AF-A0A1K2F9Y2-F1
#
_cell.length_a   1.000
_cell.length_b   1.000
_cell.length_c   1.000
_cell.angle_alpha   90.00
_cell.angle_beta   90.00
_cell.angle_gamma   90.00
#
_symmetry.space_group_name_H-M   'P 1'
#
loop_
_entity.id
_entity.type
_entity.pdbx_description
1 polymer ?
#
loop_
_entity_poly.entity_id
_entity_poly.type
_entity_poly.pdbx_seq_one_letter_code
_entity_poly.pdbx_strand_id
1 'polypeptide(L)'
;MALDAPAARCLSDAPLRRRVTAATNKVEAFNGFSQWIGFGNGGVITGNDPVEQERTAKFNALLTNAVIFHNALDIAEIVRQLQEEGQTIDPEDLAHISPYLAEHIRRFGEYSTHELGLQPEAYDPHLDVDFSPLRGGGDPPGGDGYEQAA
;
A
#
# COMPACT_ATOMS: atom_id res chain seq x y z
N MET A 1 -0.70 -18.57 -34.79
CA MET A 1 -1.25 -17.49 -33.96
C MET A 1 -0.43 -17.48 -32.68
N ALA A 2 0.45 -16.49 -32.54
CA ALA A 2 1.53 -16.46 -31.55
C ALA A 2 0.99 -16.40 -30.12
N LEU A 3 1.38 -17.36 -29.29
CA LEU A 3 1.27 -17.25 -27.85
C LEU A 3 2.22 -16.13 -27.39
N ASP A 4 1.61 -15.02 -27.01
CA ASP A 4 2.05 -13.96 -26.11
C ASP A 4 3.55 -13.94 -25.71
N ALA A 5 4.32 -13.06 -26.37
CA ALA A 5 5.76 -12.84 -26.15
C ALA A 5 6.19 -12.28 -24.76
N PRO A 6 5.38 -11.56 -23.96
CA PRO A 6 5.85 -10.98 -22.70
C PRO A 6 6.04 -12.03 -21.59
N ALA A 7 5.21 -13.07 -21.54
CA ALA A 7 5.30 -14.12 -20.51
C ALA A 7 6.56 -14.99 -20.68
N ALA A 8 6.88 -15.39 -21.91
CA ALA A 8 8.09 -16.16 -22.21
C ALA A 8 9.39 -15.36 -21.96
N ARG A 9 9.34 -14.04 -22.18
CA ARG A 9 10.46 -13.13 -21.88
C ARG A 9 10.70 -13.00 -20.37
N CYS A 10 9.64 -12.92 -19.57
CA CYS A 10 9.73 -12.86 -18.10
C CYS A 10 10.36 -14.14 -17.50
N LEU A 11 10.10 -15.30 -18.09
CA LEU A 11 10.73 -16.57 -17.67
C LEU A 11 12.23 -16.60 -17.97
N SER A 12 12.67 -15.94 -19.04
CA SER A 12 14.05 -15.99 -19.55
C SER A 12 14.96 -14.88 -19.01
N ASP A 13 14.38 -13.80 -18.48
CA ASP A 13 15.09 -12.60 -18.02
C ASP A 13 14.95 -12.44 -16.49
N ALA A 14 16.07 -12.62 -15.77
CA ALA A 14 16.11 -12.53 -14.31
C ALA A 14 15.79 -11.15 -13.72
N PRO A 15 16.37 -10.03 -14.20
CA PRO A 15 15.97 -8.71 -13.74
C PRO A 15 14.51 -8.35 -14.08
N LEU A 16 14.00 -8.74 -15.26
CA LEU A 16 12.59 -8.54 -15.60
C LEU A 16 11.65 -9.32 -14.66
N ARG A 17 11.98 -10.59 -14.40
CA ARG A 17 11.22 -11.44 -13.46
C ARG A 17 11.17 -10.84 -12.06
N ARG A 18 12.32 -10.39 -11.52
CA ARG A 18 12.38 -9.77 -10.19
C ARG A 18 11.47 -8.54 -10.09
N ARG A 19 11.47 -7.68 -11.12
CA ARG A 19 10.59 -6.50 -11.16
C ARG A 19 9.12 -6.88 -11.23
N VAL A 20 8.76 -7.85 -12.08
CA VAL A 20 7.38 -8.34 -12.21
C VAL A 20 6.91 -8.96 -10.89
N THR A 21 7.70 -9.83 -10.26
CA THR A 21 7.37 -10.42 -8.96
C THR A 21 7.23 -9.36 -7.86
N ALA A 22 8.12 -8.37 -7.78
CA ALA A 22 8.02 -7.31 -6.78
C ALA A 22 6.75 -6.46 -6.96
N ALA A 23 6.42 -6.10 -8.21
CA ALA A 23 5.19 -5.36 -8.51
C ALA A 23 3.93 -6.21 -8.21
N THR A 24 3.97 -7.50 -8.54
CA THR A 24 2.88 -8.44 -8.28
C THR A 24 2.66 -8.62 -6.78
N ASN A 25 3.72 -8.86 -6.00
CA ASN A 25 3.63 -9.01 -4.55
C ASN A 25 3.00 -7.78 -3.88
N LYS A 26 3.32 -6.57 -4.36
CA LYS A 26 2.71 -5.33 -3.84
C LYS A 26 1.21 -5.27 -4.14
N VAL A 27 0.80 -5.59 -5.36
CA VAL A 27 -0.61 -5.59 -5.77
C VAL A 27 -1.39 -6.70 -5.06
N GLU A 28 -0.81 -7.89 -4.90
CA GLU A 28 -1.41 -9.00 -4.17
C GLU A 28 -1.60 -8.68 -2.69
N ALA A 29 -0.59 -8.10 -2.04
CA ALA A 29 -0.69 -7.68 -0.65
C ALA A 29 -1.77 -6.60 -0.45
N PHE A 30 -1.84 -5.61 -1.36
CA PHE A 30 -2.90 -4.61 -1.35
C PHE A 30 -4.29 -5.24 -1.55
N ASN A 31 -4.44 -6.13 -2.53
CA ASN A 31 -5.72 -6.79 -2.82
C ASN A 31 -6.18 -7.66 -1.64
N GLY A 32 -5.27 -8.42 -1.04
CA GLY A 32 -5.56 -9.21 0.16
C GLY A 32 -5.99 -8.33 1.33
N PHE A 33 -5.31 -7.21 1.54
CA PHE A 33 -5.68 -6.23 2.57
C PHE A 33 -7.05 -5.58 2.29
N SER A 34 -7.30 -5.16 1.05
CA SER A 34 -8.58 -4.56 0.66
C SER A 34 -9.75 -5.53 0.77
N GLN A 35 -9.53 -6.82 0.47
CA GLN A 35 -10.52 -7.87 0.69
C GLN A 35 -10.77 -8.09 2.19
N TRP A 36 -9.72 -8.05 3.02
CA TRP A 36 -9.84 -8.17 4.47
C TRP A 36 -10.63 -7.02 5.10
N ILE A 37 -10.48 -5.80 4.56
CA ILE A 37 -11.25 -4.60 4.93
C ILE A 37 -12.71 -4.70 4.46
N GLY A 38 -12.97 -5.27 3.30
CA GLY A 38 -14.31 -5.54 2.76
C GLY A 38 -15.07 -6.68 3.45
N PHE A 39 -14.91 -6.84 4.78
CA PHE A 39 -15.42 -7.98 5.55
C PHE A 39 -16.96 -8.07 5.63
N GLY A 40 -17.68 -7.03 5.21
CA GLY A 40 -19.15 -7.03 5.13
C GLY A 40 -19.67 -8.04 4.11
N ASN A 41 -20.50 -8.98 4.55
CA ASN A 41 -21.14 -10.03 3.73
C ASN A 41 -20.19 -10.95 2.94
N GLY A 42 -18.94 -11.12 3.41
CA GLY A 42 -17.96 -12.02 2.77
C GLY A 42 -17.53 -11.61 1.36
N GLY A 43 -17.69 -10.33 1.00
CA GLY A 43 -17.42 -9.83 -0.36
C GLY A 43 -18.51 -10.18 -1.39
N VAL A 44 -19.64 -10.76 -0.96
CA VAL A 44 -20.75 -11.08 -1.85
C VAL A 44 -21.63 -9.85 -2.02
N ILE A 45 -21.55 -9.25 -3.20
CA ILE A 45 -22.49 -8.22 -3.64
C ILE A 45 -23.84 -8.91 -3.86
N THR A 46 -24.80 -8.68 -2.97
CA THR A 46 -26.12 -9.33 -2.97
C THR A 46 -27.03 -8.87 -4.11
N GLY A 47 -26.67 -7.79 -4.80
CA GLY A 47 -27.43 -7.24 -5.93
C GLY A 47 -26.58 -7.11 -7.21
N ASN A 48 -27.18 -7.46 -8.34
CA ASN A 48 -26.61 -7.21 -9.68
C ASN A 48 -26.93 -5.79 -10.16
N ASP A 49 -26.73 -4.79 -9.31
CA ASP A 49 -26.87 -3.36 -9.67
C ASP A 49 -25.47 -2.77 -9.85
N PRO A 50 -25.06 -2.42 -11.09
CA PRO A 50 -23.75 -1.85 -11.36
C PRO A 50 -23.44 -0.58 -10.57
N VAL A 51 -24.44 0.24 -10.25
CA VAL A 51 -24.24 1.51 -9.52
C VAL A 51 -23.88 1.22 -8.06
N GLU A 52 -24.57 0.29 -7.42
CA GLU A 52 -24.27 -0.10 -6.05
C GLU A 52 -22.93 -0.84 -5.98
N GLN A 53 -22.58 -1.66 -6.99
CA GLN A 53 -21.26 -2.31 -7.08
C GLN A 53 -20.12 -1.30 -7.19
N GLU A 54 -20.26 -0.32 -8.08
CA GLU A 54 -19.28 0.75 -8.25
C GLU A 54 -19.13 1.56 -6.96
N ARG A 55 -20.25 1.87 -6.31
CA ARG A 55 -20.27 2.57 -5.02
C ARG A 55 -19.51 1.77 -3.96
N THR A 56 -19.83 0.49 -3.78
CA THR A 56 -19.13 -0.39 -2.83
C THR A 56 -17.64 -0.46 -3.11
N ALA A 57 -17.23 -0.61 -4.37
CA ALA A 57 -15.82 -0.67 -4.74
C ALA A 57 -15.07 0.63 -4.37
N LYS A 58 -15.66 1.80 -4.66
CA LYS A 58 -15.07 3.10 -4.32
C LYS A 58 -14.98 3.31 -2.81
N PHE A 59 -16.04 2.99 -2.06
CA PHE A 59 -16.02 3.10 -0.60
C PHE A 59 -15.00 2.14 0.03
N ASN A 60 -14.89 0.92 -0.48
CA ASN A 60 -13.89 -0.02 0.00
C ASN A 60 -12.46 0.47 -0.29
N ALA A 61 -12.21 1.01 -1.49
CA ALA A 61 -10.92 1.60 -1.83
C ALA A 61 -10.58 2.79 -0.93
N LEU A 62 -11.56 3.67 -0.67
CA LEU A 62 -11.38 4.80 0.25
C LEU A 62 -11.05 4.33 1.67
N LEU A 63 -11.80 3.37 2.20
CA LEU A 63 -11.58 2.83 3.53
C LEU A 63 -10.22 2.12 3.63
N THR A 64 -9.87 1.33 2.62
CA THR A 64 -8.57 0.64 2.54
C THR A 64 -7.44 1.66 2.61
N ASN A 65 -7.52 2.73 1.81
CA ASN A 65 -6.50 3.78 1.80
C ASN A 65 -6.43 4.56 3.11
N ALA A 66 -7.58 4.83 3.75
CA ALA A 66 -7.62 5.51 5.05
C ALA A 66 -6.93 4.68 6.14
N VAL A 67 -7.14 3.36 6.16
CA VAL A 67 -6.49 2.46 7.11
C VAL A 67 -4.99 2.32 6.81
N ILE A 68 -4.59 2.21 5.55
CA ILE A 68 -3.17 2.21 5.15
C ILE A 68 -2.48 3.48 5.65
N PHE A 69 -3.14 4.64 5.48
CA PHE A 69 -2.62 5.91 5.96
C PHE A 69 -2.45 5.91 7.47
N HIS A 70 -3.46 5.45 8.23
CA HIS A 70 -3.35 5.34 9.69
C HIS A 70 -2.21 4.42 10.13
N ASN A 71 -2.09 3.23 9.52
CA ASN A 71 -0.98 2.32 9.80
C ASN A 71 0.39 2.97 9.52
N ALA A 72 0.51 3.76 8.45
CA ALA A 72 1.75 4.47 8.14
C ALA A 72 2.07 5.55 9.18
N LEU A 73 1.07 6.22 9.75
CA LEU A 73 1.24 7.17 10.85
C LEU A 73 1.77 6.47 12.10
N ASP A 74 1.14 5.37 12.49
CA ASP A 74 1.52 4.62 13.69
C ASP A 74 2.95 4.08 13.55
N ILE A 75 3.33 3.58 12.38
CA ILE A 75 4.71 3.15 12.09
C ILE A 75 5.68 4.33 12.21
N ALA A 76 5.34 5.50 11.65
CA ALA A 76 6.19 6.68 11.74
C ALA A 76 6.35 7.18 13.19
N GLU A 77 5.28 7.11 13.99
CA GLU A 77 5.30 7.46 15.42
C GLU A 77 6.20 6.52 16.22
N ILE A 78 6.05 5.21 16.02
CA ILE A 78 6.91 4.21 16.65
C ILE A 78 8.37 4.43 16.26
N VAL A 79 8.67 4.71 14.99
CA VAL A 79 10.05 4.98 14.56
C VAL A 79 10.60 6.24 15.24
N ARG A 80 9.85 7.33 15.30
CA ARG A 80 10.28 8.55 16.01
C ARG A 80 10.59 8.26 17.49
N GLN A 81 9.71 7.51 18.16
CA GLN A 81 9.94 7.11 19.54
C GLN A 81 11.25 6.31 19.70
N LEU A 82 11.50 5.34 18.83
CA LEU A 82 12.75 4.56 18.87
C LEU A 82 13.99 5.44 18.65
N GLN A 83 13.89 6.46 17.79
CA GLN A 83 14.98 7.42 17.58
C GLN A 83 15.22 8.30 18.81
N GLU A 84 14.16 8.75 19.49
CA GLU A 84 14.24 9.49 20.76
C GLU A 84 14.88 8.66 21.88
N GLU A 85 14.65 7.34 21.88
CA GLU A 85 15.29 6.37 22.78
C GLU A 85 16.78 6.11 22.42
N GLY A 86 17.29 6.71 21.34
CA GLY A 86 18.66 6.61 20.89
C GLY A 86 18.94 5.40 19.98
N GLN A 87 17.91 4.71 19.50
CA GLN A 87 18.10 3.63 18.53
C GLN A 87 18.34 4.19 17.12
N THR A 88 19.31 3.61 16.43
CA THR A 88 19.52 3.86 14.99
C THR A 88 18.64 2.92 14.18
N ILE A 89 17.86 3.48 13.25
CA ILE A 89 16.97 2.70 12.37
C ILE A 89 17.62 2.57 11.00
N ASP A 90 17.82 1.34 10.54
CA ASP A 90 18.30 1.07 9.19
C ASP A 90 17.15 1.32 8.19
N PRO A 91 17.35 2.13 7.13
CA PRO A 91 16.37 2.30 6.07
C PRO A 91 15.94 0.96 5.43
N GLU A 92 16.81 -0.05 5.37
CA GLU A 92 16.49 -1.38 4.83
C GLU A 92 15.46 -2.11 5.71
N ASP A 93 15.59 -2.02 7.04
CA ASP A 93 14.63 -2.60 7.98
C ASP A 93 13.23 -2.00 7.78
N LEU A 94 13.16 -0.67 7.63
CA LEU A 94 11.90 0.03 7.43
C LEU A 94 11.29 -0.26 6.05
N ALA A 95 12.10 -0.51 5.02
CA ALA A 95 11.64 -0.88 3.69
C ALA A 95 10.96 -2.26 3.63
N HIS A 96 11.22 -3.12 4.62
CA HIS A 96 10.55 -4.41 4.77
C HIS A 96 9.22 -4.34 5.53
N ILE A 97 8.91 -3.21 6.17
CA ILE A 97 7.65 -3.02 6.89
C ILE A 97 6.55 -2.64 5.91
N SER A 98 5.48 -3.43 5.91
CA SER A 98 4.31 -3.17 5.09
C SER A 98 3.20 -2.49 5.92
N PRO A 99 2.55 -1.43 5.41
CA PRO A 99 1.43 -0.76 6.11
C PRO A 99 0.11 -1.55 6.03
N TYR A 100 0.15 -2.85 5.70
CA TYR A 100 -1.03 -3.73 5.56
C TYR A 100 -1.28 -4.58 6.81
N LEU A 101 -0.86 -4.09 7.97
CA LEU A 101 -1.04 -4.76 9.27
C LEU A 101 -2.51 -4.68 9.68
N ALA A 102 -3.07 -5.83 10.06
CA ALA A 102 -4.50 -5.96 10.30
C ALA A 102 -4.84 -6.49 11.70
N GLU A 103 -3.85 -7.05 12.42
CA GLU A 103 -4.04 -7.73 13.71
C GLU A 103 -4.49 -6.78 14.83
N HIS A 104 -4.03 -5.52 14.80
CA HIS A 104 -4.39 -4.50 15.79
C HIS A 104 -5.77 -3.86 15.52
N ILE A 105 -6.34 -4.09 14.33
CA ILE A 105 -7.59 -3.46 13.90
C ILE A 105 -8.78 -4.31 14.31
N ARG A 106 -9.61 -3.77 15.20
CA ARG A 106 -10.92 -4.35 15.52
C ARG A 106 -11.90 -3.97 14.42
N ARG A 107 -12.43 -4.96 13.70
CA ARG A 107 -13.45 -4.80 12.64
C ARG A 107 -14.89 -4.87 13.15
N PHE A 108 -15.09 -5.45 14.34
CA PHE A 108 -16.38 -5.64 14.97
C PHE A 108 -16.35 -5.05 16.38
N GLY A 109 -17.50 -4.52 16.81
CA GLY A 109 -17.67 -3.98 18.15
C GLY A 109 -18.54 -2.73 18.15
N GLU A 110 -18.78 -2.20 19.36
CA GLU A 110 -19.39 -0.89 19.54
C GLU A 110 -18.27 0.17 19.59
N TYR A 111 -18.37 1.16 18.72
CA TYR A 111 -17.43 2.28 18.67
C TYR A 111 -18.09 3.51 19.28
N SER A 112 -17.41 4.10 20.26
CA SER A 112 -17.84 5.35 20.87
C SER A 112 -17.67 6.49 19.88
N THR A 113 -18.73 7.23 19.59
CA THR A 113 -18.68 8.42 18.71
C THR A 113 -18.26 9.69 19.45
N HIS A 114 -17.96 9.61 20.74
CA HIS A 114 -17.65 10.77 21.58
C HIS A 114 -16.40 11.53 21.11
N GLU A 115 -15.46 10.85 20.46
CA GLU A 115 -14.17 11.41 20.05
C GLU A 115 -14.15 11.92 18.60
N LEU A 116 -15.25 11.74 17.83
CA LEU A 116 -15.33 12.19 16.42
C LEU A 116 -15.18 13.71 16.24
N GLY A 117 -15.30 14.49 17.32
CA GLY A 117 -15.14 15.95 17.30
C GLY A 117 -13.73 16.43 17.60
N LEU A 118 -12.80 15.55 17.97
CA LEU A 118 -11.42 15.92 18.26
C LEU A 118 -10.69 16.20 16.95
N GLN A 119 -10.07 17.37 16.84
CA GLN A 119 -9.15 17.65 15.74
C GLN A 119 -7.83 16.91 16.02
N PRO A 120 -7.36 16.05 15.10
CA PRO A 120 -6.06 15.42 15.26
C PRO A 120 -4.96 16.49 15.20
N GLU A 121 -3.82 16.17 15.79
CA GLU A 121 -2.62 17.00 15.67
C GLU A 121 -2.19 17.13 14.20
N ALA A 122 -1.43 18.19 13.90
CA ALA A 122 -0.94 18.42 12.55
C ALA A 122 -0.06 17.25 12.11
N TYR A 123 -0.29 16.77 10.89
CA TYR A 123 0.50 15.69 10.32
C TYR A 123 1.95 16.11 10.09
N ASP A 124 2.90 15.38 10.69
CA ASP A 124 4.32 15.48 10.41
C ASP A 124 4.80 14.25 9.60
N PRO A 125 5.09 14.40 8.29
CA PRO A 125 5.62 13.34 7.45
C PRO A 125 7.12 13.06 7.68
N HIS A 126 7.83 13.91 8.43
CA HIS A 126 9.29 13.83 8.50
C HIS A 126 9.76 12.65 9.36
N LEU A 127 10.75 11.93 8.85
CA LEU A 127 11.45 10.86 9.55
C LEU A 127 12.94 11.07 9.34
N ASP A 128 13.73 11.04 10.41
CA ASP A 128 15.17 11.24 10.32
C ASP A 128 15.89 9.94 9.92
N VAL A 129 15.51 9.39 8.76
CA VAL A 129 16.05 8.15 8.19
C VAL A 129 16.52 8.43 6.77
N ASP A 130 17.79 8.15 6.48
CA ASP A 130 18.35 8.33 5.15
C ASP A 130 18.02 7.14 4.23
N PHE A 131 17.01 7.32 3.37
CA PHE A 131 16.64 6.32 2.35
C PHE A 131 17.46 6.43 1.05
N SER A 132 18.42 7.35 0.95
CA SER A 132 19.27 7.50 -0.25
C SER A 132 19.98 6.20 -0.68
N PRO A 133 20.46 5.33 0.24
CA PRO A 133 21.06 4.05 -0.12
C PRO A 133 20.12 3.12 -0.90
N LEU A 134 18.81 3.17 -0.61
CA LEU A 134 17.80 2.37 -1.32
C LEU A 134 17.48 2.89 -2.72
N ARG A 135 17.81 4.15 -3.02
CA ARG A 135 17.66 4.73 -4.38
C ARG A 135 18.78 4.31 -5.34
N GLY A 136 19.77 3.55 -4.87
CA GLY A 136 20.98 3.15 -5.60
C GLY A 136 20.78 2.05 -6.65
N GLY A 137 20.31 2.46 -7.83
CA GLY A 137 20.31 1.67 -9.07
C GLY A 137 19.92 2.56 -10.26
N GLY A 138 20.79 3.50 -10.63
CA GLY A 138 20.56 4.43 -11.73
C GLY A 138 20.56 3.74 -13.10
N ASP A 139 19.37 3.51 -13.65
CA ASP A 139 19.16 3.75 -15.07
C ASP A 139 18.87 5.26 -15.23
N PRO A 140 19.46 5.96 -16.21
CA PRO A 140 19.02 7.32 -16.54
C PRO A 140 17.53 7.29 -16.92
N PRO A 141 16.78 8.41 -16.84
CA PRO A 141 15.46 8.49 -17.44
C PRO A 141 15.63 8.25 -18.94
N GLY A 142 15.40 7.01 -19.37
CA GLY A 142 15.27 6.67 -20.78
C GLY A 142 14.06 7.45 -21.26
N GLY A 143 14.33 8.49 -22.06
CA GLY A 143 13.33 9.39 -22.62
C GLY A 143 12.12 8.59 -23.08
N ASP A 144 11.06 8.72 -22.31
CA ASP A 144 9.77 8.10 -22.53
C ASP A 144 9.10 8.90 -23.65
N GLY A 145 9.35 8.42 -24.88
CA GLY A 145 8.76 8.92 -26.11
C GLY A 145 7.25 8.66 -26.23
N TYR A 146 6.48 9.09 -25.24
CA TYR A 146 5.01 9.15 -25.29
C TYR A 146 4.51 10.56 -25.64
N GLU A 147 5.29 11.32 -26.43
CA GLU A 147 4.85 12.57 -27.03
C GLU A 147 4.73 12.40 -28.55
N GLN A 148 3.70 11.65 -28.96
CA GLN A 148 2.99 11.76 -30.25
C GLN A 148 1.90 10.69 -30.33
N ALA A 149 0.74 10.99 -29.73
CA ALA A 149 -0.55 10.49 -30.17
C ALA A 149 -1.66 11.31 -29.49
N ALA A 150 -1.81 12.57 -29.94
CA ALA A 150 -3.05 13.34 -29.88
C ALA A 150 -2.96 14.45 -30.93
#